data_AF-A0A316AG83-F1
#
_entry.id   AF-A0A316AG83-F1
#
_cell.length_a   1.000
_cell.length_b   1.000
_cell.length_c   1.000
_cell.angle_alpha   90.00
_cell.angle_beta   90.00
_cell.angle_gamma   90.00
#
_symmetry.space_group_name_H-M   'P 1'
#
loop_
_entity.id
_entity.type
_entity.pdbx_description
1 polymer ?
#
loop_
_entity_poly.entity_id
_entity_poly.type
_entity_poly.pdbx_seq_one_letter_code
_entity_poly.pdbx_strand_id
1 'polypeptide(L)'
;MKTDPNKKMMDLFDSMRNSQRAEPRPQLKEEIRQKIMMLTDETVIPISQWRYMAAAAAVLLVLNLSVFVTSLRSNAADQGVLNSDSYAEQSLVSNYKLYE
;
A
#
# COMPACT_ATOMS: atom_id res chain seq x y z
N MET A 1 54.76 -10.78 -4.20
CA MET A 1 53.75 -9.71 -4.28
C MET A 1 52.83 -10.04 -5.46
N LYS A 2 51.63 -10.58 -5.22
CA LYS A 2 50.70 -10.97 -6.29
C LYS A 2 50.03 -9.68 -6.79
N THR A 3 50.36 -9.24 -8.00
CA THR A 3 49.73 -8.08 -8.61
C THR A 3 48.29 -8.44 -8.98
N ASP A 4 47.34 -7.70 -8.40
CA ASP A 4 45.92 -7.88 -8.64
C ASP A 4 45.62 -7.48 -10.10
N PRO A 5 45.14 -8.41 -10.95
CA PRO A 5 44.91 -8.14 -12.38
C PRO A 5 43.95 -6.96 -12.58
N ASN A 6 43.03 -6.75 -11.63
CA ASN A 6 42.08 -5.64 -11.67
C ASN A 6 42.76 -4.27 -11.49
N LYS A 7 43.80 -4.19 -10.64
CA LYS A 7 44.56 -2.94 -10.44
C LYS A 7 45.34 -2.56 -11.68
N LYS A 8 46.03 -3.53 -12.29
CA LYS A 8 46.78 -3.31 -13.53
C LYS A 8 45.88 -2.84 -14.68
N MET A 9 44.66 -3.37 -14.76
CA MET A 9 43.68 -2.96 -15.75
C MET A 9 43.17 -1.53 -15.50
N MET A 10 42.90 -1.18 -14.23
CA MET A 10 42.48 0.17 -13.85
C MET A 10 43.55 1.22 -14.17
N ASP A 11 44.82 0.92 -13.85
CA ASP A 11 45.95 1.82 -14.13
C ASP A 11 46.12 2.08 -15.65
N LEU A 12 45.86 1.07 -16.48
CA LEU A 12 45.87 1.20 -17.94
C LEU A 12 44.73 2.11 -18.43
N PHE A 13 43.52 1.97 -17.90
CA PHE A 13 42.40 2.83 -18.26
C PHE A 13 42.63 4.29 -17.86
N ASP A 14 43.20 4.53 -16.68
CA ASP A 14 43.55 5.88 -16.23
C ASP A 14 44.62 6.53 -17.10
N SER A 15 45.61 5.74 -17.57
CA SER A 15 46.63 6.23 -18.50
C SER A 15 46.05 6.66 -19.86
N MET A 16 44.94 6.04 -20.29
CA MET A 16 44.25 6.35 -21.55
C MET A 16 43.23 7.49 -21.43
N ARG A 17 42.94 7.99 -20.22
CA ARG A 17 41.89 8.98 -19.96
C ARG A 17 42.08 10.31 -20.69
N ASN A 18 43.34 10.66 -20.99
CA ASN A 18 43.75 11.88 -21.71
C ASN A 18 44.07 11.64 -23.20
N SER A 19 43.89 10.41 -23.70
CA SER A 19 44.05 10.13 -25.14
C SER A 19 42.93 10.80 -25.94
N GLN A 20 43.19 11.06 -27.23
CA GLN A 20 42.18 11.60 -28.14
C GLN A 20 40.95 10.69 -28.13
N ARG A 21 39.84 11.20 -27.58
CA ARG A 21 38.58 10.48 -27.54
C ARG A 21 38.03 10.42 -28.96
N ALA A 22 37.69 9.22 -29.41
CA ALA A 22 36.90 9.07 -30.62
C ALA A 22 35.55 9.76 -30.43
N GLU A 23 35.12 10.53 -31.42
CA GLU A 23 33.77 11.09 -31.40
C GLU A 23 32.75 9.94 -31.49
N PRO A 24 31.80 9.86 -30.55
CA PRO A 24 30.77 8.83 -30.61
C PRO A 24 29.89 9.05 -31.85
N ARG A 25 29.36 7.95 -32.39
CA ARG A 25 28.43 8.02 -33.52
C ARG A 25 27.28 8.98 -33.18
N PRO A 26 26.87 9.88 -34.10
CA PRO A 26 25.85 10.89 -33.80
C PRO A 26 24.51 10.27 -33.37
N GLN A 27 24.19 9.07 -33.89
CA GLN A 27 22.99 8.30 -33.56
C GLN A 27 22.98 7.78 -32.12
N LEU A 28 24.15 7.53 -31.52
CA LEU A 28 24.26 6.94 -30.17
C LEU A 28 23.70 7.87 -29.08
N LYS A 29 23.83 9.19 -29.27
CA LYS A 29 23.29 10.17 -28.32
C LYS A 29 21.75 10.15 -28.32
N GLU A 30 21.17 9.97 -29.50
CA GLU A 30 19.72 9.92 -29.66
C GLU A 30 19.15 8.61 -29.08
N GLU A 31 19.82 7.49 -29.34
CA GLU A 31 19.46 6.19 -28.73
C GLU A 31 19.52 6.23 -27.20
N ILE A 32 20.55 6.85 -26.62
CA ILE A 32 20.67 7.01 -25.15
C ILE A 32 19.52 7.87 -24.61
N ARG A 33 19.20 8.99 -25.28
CA ARG A 33 18.10 9.88 -24.86
C ARG A 33 16.76 9.14 -24.88
N GLN A 34 16.47 8.42 -25.96
CA GLN A 34 15.23 7.65 -26.07
C GLN A 34 15.14 6.57 -25.00
N LYS A 35 16.25 5.87 -24.72
CA LYS A 35 16.30 4.85 -23.67
C LYS A 35 16.06 5.45 -22.29
N ILE A 36 16.66 6.60 -21.98
CA ILE A 36 16.44 7.30 -20.70
C ILE A 36 14.97 7.75 -20.58
N MET A 37 14.39 8.28 -21.66
CA MET A 37 12.98 8.69 -21.66
C MET A 37 12.03 7.51 -21.45
N MET A 38 12.30 6.34 -22.06
CA MET A 38 11.52 5.12 -21.81
C MET A 38 11.62 4.61 -20.38
N LEU A 39 12.75 4.81 -19.69
CA LEU A 39 12.87 4.52 -18.26
C LEU A 39 12.17 5.56 -17.37
N THR A 40 11.90 6.76 -17.89
CA THR A 40 11.25 7.85 -17.15
C THR A 40 9.72 7.81 -17.28
N ASP A 41 9.19 6.93 -18.13
CA ASP A 41 7.75 6.62 -18.25
C ASP A 41 7.22 5.79 -17.06
N GLU A 42 8.01 5.64 -15.99
CA GLU A 42 7.51 5.24 -14.68
C GLU A 42 6.52 6.31 -14.23
N THR A 43 5.22 5.98 -14.37
CA THR A 43 4.07 6.84 -14.07
C THR A 43 4.32 7.68 -12.83
N VAL A 44 4.69 8.95 -13.04
CA VAL A 44 4.88 9.91 -11.95
C VAL A 44 3.48 10.25 -11.45
N ILE A 45 2.99 9.48 -10.48
CA ILE A 45 1.68 9.71 -9.85
C ILE A 45 1.79 11.03 -9.09
N PRO A 46 1.03 12.07 -9.47
CA PRO A 46 1.16 13.38 -8.86
C PRO A 46 0.78 13.32 -7.38
N ILE A 47 1.64 13.87 -6.52
CA ILE A 47 1.53 13.87 -5.04
C ILE A 47 0.19 14.47 -4.56
N SER A 48 -0.46 15.31 -5.36
CA SER A 48 -1.79 15.87 -5.03
C SER A 48 -2.88 14.80 -4.88
N GLN A 49 -2.79 13.69 -5.64
CA GLN A 49 -3.77 12.60 -5.58
C GLN A 49 -3.61 11.73 -4.33
N TRP A 50 -2.43 11.72 -3.70
CA TRP A 50 -2.17 10.97 -2.47
C TRP A 50 -3.01 11.47 -1.30
N ARG A 51 -3.31 12.78 -1.25
CA ARG A 51 -4.14 13.36 -0.18
C ARG A 51 -5.56 12.80 -0.21
N TYR A 52 -6.14 12.67 -1.40
CA TYR A 52 -7.49 12.12 -1.58
C TYR A 52 -7.53 10.61 -1.35
N MET A 53 -6.53 9.88 -1.85
CA MET A 53 -6.43 8.43 -1.61
C MET A 53 -6.23 8.11 -0.13
N ALA A 54 -5.37 8.86 0.57
CA ALA A 54 -5.16 8.70 2.01
C ALA A 54 -6.43 9.03 2.80
N ALA A 55 -7.16 10.08 2.43
CA ALA A 55 -8.44 10.42 3.05
C ALA A 55 -9.49 9.32 2.83
N ALA A 56 -9.63 8.80 1.60
CA ALA A 56 -10.55 7.71 1.29
C ALA A 56 -10.21 6.43 2.06
N ALA A 57 -8.92 6.06 2.13
CA ALA A 57 -8.44 4.92 2.90
C ALA A 57 -8.73 5.08 4.40
N ALA A 58 -8.52 6.26 4.96
CA ALA A 58 -8.81 6.55 6.36
C ALA A 58 -10.31 6.41 6.67
N VAL A 59 -11.20 6.91 5.79
CA VAL A 59 -12.65 6.76 5.94
C VAL A 59 -13.07 5.30 5.94
N LEU A 60 -12.55 4.51 5.00
CA LEU A 60 -12.82 3.07 4.95
C LEU A 60 -12.35 2.35 6.22
N LEU A 61 -11.18 2.72 6.74
CA LEU A 61 -10.63 2.14 7.96
C LEU A 61 -11.51 2.46 9.18
N VAL A 62 -11.94 3.72 9.34
CA VAL A 62 -12.85 4.13 10.42
C VAL A 62 -14.19 3.40 10.32
N LEU A 63 -14.74 3.26 9.11
CA LEU A 63 -16.01 2.57 8.90
C LEU A 63 -15.90 1.09 9.30
N ASN A 64 -14.86 0.40 8.82
CA ASN A 64 -14.60 -1.00 9.19
C ASN A 64 -14.36 -1.16 10.70
N LEU A 65 -13.61 -0.24 11.31
CA LEU A 65 -13.37 -0.24 12.75
C LEU A 65 -14.67 -0.03 13.54
N SER A 66 -15.56 0.85 13.06
CA SER A 66 -16.85 1.09 13.72
C SER A 66 -17.74 -0.15 13.71
N VAL A 67 -17.80 -0.87 12.59
CA VAL A 67 -18.54 -2.14 12.47
C VAL A 67 -17.95 -3.18 13.43
N PHE A 68 -16.62 -3.28 13.50
CA PHE A 68 -15.93 -4.20 14.40
C PHE A 68 -16.16 -3.88 15.89
N VAL A 69 -16.12 -2.61 16.27
CA VAL A 69 -16.39 -2.19 17.66
C VAL A 69 -17.84 -2.43 18.03
N THR A 70 -18.78 -2.14 17.13
CA THR A 70 -20.21 -2.37 17.38
C THR A 70 -20.51 -3.86 17.49
N SER A 71 -19.90 -4.72 16.66
CA SER A 71 -20.10 -6.17 16.76
C SER A 71 -19.53 -6.76 18.05
N LEU A 72 -18.37 -6.26 18.52
CA LEU A 72 -17.83 -6.64 19.82
C LEU A 72 -18.73 -6.20 20.97
N ARG A 73 -19.29 -4.98 20.90
CA ARG A 73 -20.19 -4.45 21.93
C ARG A 73 -21.54 -5.17 21.94
N SER A 74 -22.12 -5.49 20.79
CA SER A 74 -23.39 -6.25 20.74
C SER A 74 -23.22 -7.65 21.29
N ASN A 75 -22.10 -8.32 20.96
CA ASN A 75 -21.80 -9.66 21.50
C ASN A 75 -21.47 -9.64 23.00
N ALA A 76 -20.98 -8.51 23.54
CA ALA A 76 -20.75 -8.32 24.98
C ALA A 76 -22.04 -7.92 25.73
N ALA A 77 -22.94 -7.17 25.10
CA ALA A 77 -24.22 -6.77 25.68
C ALA A 77 -25.20 -7.95 25.79
N ASP A 78 -25.15 -8.92 24.88
CA ASP A 78 -25.99 -10.13 24.93
C ASP A 78 -25.63 -11.08 26.09
N GLN A 79 -24.46 -10.90 26.72
CA GLN A 79 -24.07 -11.64 27.93
C GLN A 79 -24.45 -10.92 29.22
N GLY A 80 -25.02 -9.71 29.14
CA GLY A 80 -25.38 -8.87 30.30
C GLY A 80 -26.89 -8.82 30.60
N VAL A 81 -27.76 -9.39 29.76
CA VAL A 81 -29.24 -9.33 29.91
C VAL A 81 -29.81 -10.63 30.50
N LEU A 82 -29.09 -11.27 31.42
CA LEU A 82 -29.61 -12.38 32.24
C LEU A 82 -29.72 -12.02 33.73
N ASN A 83 -29.72 -10.72 34.08
CA ASN A 83 -29.91 -10.26 35.46
C ASN A 83 -30.84 -9.02 35.53
N SER A 84 -32.04 -9.15 34.97
CA SER A 84 -33.17 -8.28 35.32
C SER A 84 -34.39 -9.11 35.71
N ASP A 85 -34.19 -10.03 36.65
CA ASP A 85 -35.28 -10.54 37.49
C ASP A 85 -35.69 -9.42 38.45
N SER A 86 -36.58 -8.55 37.98
CA SER A 86 -37.55 -7.79 38.78
C SER A 86 -38.17 -6.72 37.87
N TYR A 87 -39.49 -6.62 37.92
CA TYR A 87 -40.35 -5.58 37.35
C TYR A 87 -41.05 -5.93 36.01
N ALA A 88 -42.37 -6.05 36.16
CA ALA A 88 -43.44 -6.00 35.16
C ALA A 88 -43.66 -7.31 34.37
N GLU A 89 -44.54 -8.20 34.82
CA GLU A 89 -45.99 -8.07 34.54
C GLU A 89 -46.28 -7.48 33.15
N GLN A 90 -46.02 -8.23 32.08
CA GLN A 90 -46.78 -8.04 30.84
C GLN A 90 -46.97 -9.37 30.12
N SER A 91 -48.01 -10.05 30.61
CA SER A 91 -48.82 -11.06 29.92
C SER A 91 -48.95 -10.78 28.42
N LEU A 92 -48.24 -11.55 27.58
CA LEU A 92 -48.55 -11.72 26.16
C LEU A 92 -48.03 -13.09 25.65
N VAL A 93 -48.17 -14.16 26.44
CA VAL A 93 -48.17 -15.54 25.90
C VAL A 93 -49.59 -15.85 25.43
N SER A 94 -49.98 -15.26 24.30
CA SER A 94 -51.20 -15.68 23.61
C SER A 94 -50.86 -16.89 22.73
N ASN A 95 -50.97 -18.09 23.29
CA ASN A 95 -50.98 -19.33 22.53
C ASN A 95 -52.26 -19.36 21.67
N TYR A 96 -52.19 -18.83 20.45
CA TYR A 96 -53.25 -19.00 19.46
C TYR A 96 -53.07 -20.37 18.81
N LYS A 97 -53.76 -21.40 19.33
CA LYS A 97 -53.99 -22.63 18.56
C LYS A 97 -55.24 -22.43 17.71
N LEU A 98 -55.03 -22.08 16.44
CA LEU A 98 -55.99 -22.41 15.39
C LEU A 98 -55.96 -23.93 15.21
N TYR A 99 -57.11 -24.58 15.34
CA TYR A 99 -57.75 -25.46 14.35
C TYR A 99 -58.78 -26.38 15.04
N GLU A 100 -60.02 -26.25 14.51
CA GLU A 100 -61.25 -27.08 14.58
C GLU A 100 -61.82 -27.52 15.93
#